data_AF-I1K9T2-F1
#
_entry.id   AF-I1K9T2-F1
#
_cell.length_a   1.000
_cell.length_b   1.000
_cell.length_c   1.000
_cell.angle_alpha   90.00
_cell.angle_beta   90.00
_cell.angle_gamma   90.00
#
_symmetry.space_group_name_H-M   'P 1'
#
loop_
_entity.id
_entity.type
_entity.pdbx_description
1 polymer ?
#
loop_
_entity_poly.entity_id
_entity_poly.type
_entity_poly.pdbx_seq_one_letter_code
_entity_poly.pdbx_strand_id
1 'polypeptide(L)'
;MENTAGHNDDSKQKEAPKLAALLKEMKEGLDTVRRKIQSLTATVKEGQYPTADGFSYLEAKNLLLLNYCQSLVYYLLRKAKGLSIEDHPVVRSVVEIRLFLEKIRPIDKKQQYQIQKLIQASENATRSDIQNKEPVASNKSEDVSKYRPNPDMLVSKVDLTLQDGNEYYQPVKFAPTSMDLERSSKYERNALRREKEILKQAKQSDYIRTLMNDMEEKPEEIRDFEGASREVDRYIAKMDERARQEEELFTRVPLTKQERKREKYLKKSRNGYGEVLGMFS
;
A
#
# COMPACT_ATOMS: atom_id res chain seq x y z
N MET A 1 60.21 -25.20 -3.57
CA MET A 1 59.35 -24.01 -3.38
C MET A 1 59.15 -23.22 -4.68
N GLU A 2 59.12 -23.87 -5.86
CA GLU A 2 59.09 -23.16 -7.18
C GLU A 2 57.76 -23.26 -7.95
N ASN A 3 56.77 -24.03 -7.49
CA ASN A 3 55.56 -24.31 -8.28
C ASN A 3 54.37 -23.33 -8.11
N THR A 4 54.50 -22.26 -7.31
CA THR A 4 53.40 -21.29 -7.11
C THR A 4 53.46 -20.07 -8.03
N ALA A 5 54.59 -19.83 -8.70
CA ALA A 5 54.76 -18.71 -9.63
C ALA A 5 54.05 -18.95 -10.98
N GLY A 6 54.16 -20.16 -11.53
CA GLY A 6 53.55 -20.51 -12.82
C GLY A 6 52.02 -20.48 -12.84
N HIS A 7 51.37 -20.83 -11.73
CA HIS A 7 49.90 -20.82 -11.65
C HIS A 7 49.30 -19.41 -11.63
N ASN A 8 50.00 -18.43 -11.05
CA ASN A 8 49.56 -17.04 -10.98
C ASN A 8 49.70 -16.29 -12.32
N ASP A 9 50.68 -16.65 -13.15
CA ASP A 9 50.85 -16.03 -14.46
C ASP A 9 49.83 -16.53 -15.48
N ASP A 10 49.44 -17.79 -15.43
CA ASP A 10 48.35 -18.33 -16.28
C ASP A 10 46.98 -17.72 -15.94
N SER A 11 46.70 -17.43 -14.66
CA SER A 11 45.47 -16.72 -14.26
C SER A 11 45.51 -15.25 -14.69
N LYS A 12 46.64 -14.57 -14.53
CA LYS A 12 46.79 -13.16 -14.96
C LYS A 12 46.64 -12.99 -16.46
N GLN A 13 47.19 -13.91 -17.26
CA GLN A 13 47.08 -13.88 -18.72
C GLN A 13 45.64 -14.11 -19.21
N LYS A 14 44.84 -14.92 -18.49
CA LYS A 14 43.41 -15.13 -18.80
C LYS A 14 42.50 -14.01 -18.29
N GLU A 15 42.87 -13.34 -17.20
CA GLU A 15 42.10 -12.24 -16.60
C GLU A 15 42.38 -10.88 -17.24
N ALA A 16 43.59 -10.65 -17.76
CA ALA A 16 43.97 -9.43 -18.47
C ALA A 16 43.03 -9.06 -19.65
N PRO A 17 42.68 -9.97 -20.58
CA PRO A 17 41.77 -9.62 -21.69
C PRO A 17 40.34 -9.37 -21.21
N LYS A 18 39.89 -10.05 -20.16
CA LYS A 18 38.56 -9.84 -19.55
C LYS A 18 38.48 -8.46 -18.89
N LEU A 19 39.52 -8.08 -18.15
CA LEU A 19 39.61 -6.76 -17.51
C LEU A 19 39.71 -5.64 -18.57
N ALA A 20 40.46 -5.86 -19.66
CA ALA A 20 40.53 -4.91 -20.76
C ALA A 20 39.16 -4.71 -21.44
N ALA A 21 38.38 -5.78 -21.64
CA ALA A 21 37.01 -5.69 -22.14
C ALA A 21 36.10 -4.90 -21.20
N LEU A 22 36.15 -5.17 -19.89
CA LEU A 22 35.35 -4.44 -18.89
C LEU A 22 35.74 -2.95 -18.79
N LEU A 23 37.02 -2.62 -18.88
CA LEU A 23 37.49 -1.23 -18.90
C LEU A 23 37.02 -0.50 -20.17
N LYS A 24 36.96 -1.19 -21.31
CA LYS A 24 36.42 -0.63 -22.56
C LYS A 24 34.93 -0.34 -22.42
N GLU A 25 34.15 -1.27 -21.88
CA GLU A 25 32.73 -1.07 -21.60
C GLU A 25 32.49 0.09 -20.63
N MET A 26 33.29 0.18 -19.56
CA MET A 26 33.21 1.29 -18.60
C MET A 26 33.50 2.64 -19.27
N LYS A 27 34.51 2.71 -20.14
CA LYS A 27 34.84 3.92 -20.90
C LYS A 27 33.70 4.32 -21.84
N GLU A 28 33.16 3.37 -22.59
CA GLU A 28 32.01 3.61 -23.48
C GLU A 28 30.80 4.11 -22.69
N GLY A 29 30.51 3.50 -21.54
CA GLY A 29 29.47 3.96 -20.61
C GLY A 29 29.69 5.40 -20.15
N LEU A 30 30.89 5.75 -19.70
CA LEU A 30 31.22 7.12 -19.30
C LEU A 30 31.13 8.12 -20.46
N ASP A 31 31.53 7.73 -21.67
CA ASP A 31 31.42 8.58 -22.86
C ASP A 31 29.94 8.84 -23.22
N THR A 32 29.06 7.84 -23.12
CA THR A 32 27.62 8.05 -23.35
C THR A 32 27.00 9.00 -22.32
N VAL A 33 27.34 8.84 -21.05
CA VAL A 33 26.88 9.74 -19.97
C VAL A 33 27.40 11.16 -20.21
N ARG A 34 28.68 11.31 -20.57
CA ARG A 34 29.28 12.60 -20.90
C ARG A 34 28.55 13.29 -22.05
N ARG A 35 28.25 12.57 -23.14
CA ARG A 35 27.52 13.14 -24.29
C ARG A 35 26.13 13.63 -23.88
N LYS A 36 25.38 12.85 -23.09
CA LYS A 36 24.05 13.23 -22.58
C LYS A 36 24.11 14.46 -21.67
N ILE A 37 25.09 14.51 -20.76
CA ILE A 37 25.27 15.68 -19.87
C ILE A 37 25.63 16.91 -20.71
N GLN A 38 26.50 16.77 -21.70
CA GLN A 38 26.87 17.88 -22.59
C GLN A 38 25.67 18.42 -23.36
N SER A 39 24.81 17.56 -23.91
CA SER A 39 23.58 18.01 -24.59
C SER A 39 22.61 18.69 -23.62
N LEU A 40 22.44 18.17 -22.41
CA LEU A 40 21.62 18.80 -21.37
C LEU A 40 22.19 20.14 -20.89
N THR A 41 23.51 20.25 -20.79
CA THR A 41 24.16 21.48 -20.34
C THR A 41 24.05 22.58 -21.41
N ALA A 42 24.09 22.20 -22.70
CA ALA A 42 23.86 23.13 -23.80
C ALA A 42 22.44 23.71 -23.75
N THR A 43 21.42 22.86 -23.61
CA THR A 43 20.02 23.31 -23.54
C THR A 43 19.70 24.13 -22.28
N VAL A 44 20.37 23.84 -21.16
CA VAL A 44 20.28 24.67 -19.94
C VAL A 44 20.92 26.04 -20.14
N LYS A 45 22.09 26.12 -20.79
CA LYS A 45 22.77 27.40 -21.09
C LYS A 45 21.99 28.26 -22.09
N GLU A 46 21.23 27.64 -22.97
CA GLU A 46 20.29 28.31 -23.87
C GLU A 46 19.04 28.86 -23.13
N GLY A 47 18.94 28.67 -21.81
CA GLY A 47 17.86 29.20 -20.98
C GLY A 47 16.53 28.45 -21.11
N GLN A 48 16.53 27.29 -21.78
CA GLN A 48 15.31 26.51 -22.04
C GLN A 48 14.72 25.86 -20.77
N TYR A 49 15.52 25.72 -19.71
CA TYR A 49 15.08 25.11 -18.45
C TYR A 49 15.35 26.06 -17.28
N PRO A 50 14.31 26.51 -16.55
CA PRO A 50 14.49 27.28 -15.32
C PRO A 50 15.10 26.35 -14.27
N THR A 51 16.36 26.60 -13.93
CA THR A 51 17.15 25.81 -12.97
C THR A 51 17.20 26.42 -11.57
N ALA A 52 16.46 27.51 -11.34
CA ALA A 52 16.47 28.24 -10.07
C ALA A 52 16.02 27.37 -8.88
N ASP A 53 14.98 26.55 -9.06
CA ASP A 53 14.47 25.62 -8.03
C ASP A 53 14.63 24.16 -8.48
N GLY A 54 15.89 23.72 -8.54
CA GLY A 54 16.21 22.30 -8.76
C GLY A 54 15.97 21.44 -7.52
N PHE A 55 15.74 20.14 -7.71
CA PHE A 55 15.75 19.19 -6.60
C PHE A 55 17.17 19.09 -6.01
N SER A 56 17.40 19.79 -4.89
CA SER A 56 18.67 19.74 -4.14
C SER A 56 19.14 18.29 -3.84
N TYR A 57 18.19 17.38 -3.60
CA TYR A 57 18.51 15.95 -3.42
C TYR A 57 19.09 15.28 -4.67
N LEU A 58 18.57 15.59 -5.86
CA LEU A 58 19.08 15.00 -7.12
C LEU A 58 20.50 15.49 -7.42
N GLU A 59 20.80 16.75 -7.11
CA GLU A 59 22.14 17.29 -7.22
C GLU A 59 23.11 16.58 -6.26
N ALA A 60 22.73 16.46 -4.98
CA ALA A 60 23.54 15.74 -3.99
C ALA A 60 23.78 14.27 -4.39
N LYS A 61 22.74 13.59 -4.92
CA LYS A 61 22.85 12.22 -5.41
C LYS A 61 23.79 12.10 -6.61
N ASN A 62 23.74 13.04 -7.55
CA ASN A 62 24.64 13.08 -8.69
C ASN A 62 26.10 13.28 -8.26
N LEU A 63 26.35 14.19 -7.32
CA LEU A 63 27.70 14.39 -6.75
C LEU A 63 28.20 13.13 -6.02
N LEU A 64 27.33 12.45 -5.27
CA LEU A 64 27.67 11.20 -4.60
C LEU A 64 28.04 10.08 -5.59
N LEU A 65 27.26 9.90 -6.65
CA LEU A 65 27.53 8.93 -7.72
C LEU A 65 28.80 9.27 -8.49
N LEU A 66 29.08 10.55 -8.73
CA LEU A 66 30.31 11.00 -9.37
C LEU A 66 31.53 10.65 -8.51
N ASN A 67 31.46 10.92 -7.20
CA ASN A 67 32.53 10.58 -6.27
C ASN A 67 32.76 9.06 -6.17
N TYR A 68 31.68 8.27 -6.27
CA TYR A 68 31.78 6.80 -6.37
C TYR A 68 32.55 6.37 -7.61
N CYS A 69 32.19 6.89 -8.79
CA CYS A 69 32.87 6.60 -10.04
C CYS A 69 34.35 7.01 -10.00
N GLN A 70 34.66 8.18 -9.45
CA GLN A 70 36.04 8.66 -9.30
C GLN A 70 36.86 7.75 -8.38
N SER A 71 36.32 7.39 -7.21
CA SER A 71 36.98 6.48 -6.27
C SER A 71 37.20 5.09 -6.87
N LEU A 72 36.24 4.60 -7.67
CA LEU A 72 36.33 3.32 -8.36
C LEU A 72 37.39 3.33 -9.48
N VAL A 73 37.42 4.38 -10.31
CA VAL A 73 38.45 4.54 -11.36
C VAL A 73 39.83 4.63 -10.74
N TYR A 74 39.99 5.37 -9.64
CA TYR A 74 41.26 5.45 -8.93
C TYR A 74 41.66 4.09 -8.35
N TYR A 75 40.73 3.36 -7.74
CA TYR A 75 40.97 2.00 -7.24
C TYR A 75 41.47 1.06 -8.34
N LEU A 76 40.82 1.09 -9.50
CA LEU A 76 41.21 0.31 -10.68
C LEU A 76 42.58 0.72 -11.22
N LEU A 77 42.85 2.02 -11.31
CA LEU A 77 44.16 2.52 -11.76
C LEU A 77 45.28 2.05 -10.82
N ARG A 78 45.03 2.06 -9.51
CA ARG A 78 46.00 1.65 -8.49
C ARG A 78 46.27 0.14 -8.53
N LYS A 79 45.21 -0.66 -8.70
CA LYS A 79 45.31 -2.11 -9.01
C LYS A 79 46.14 -2.35 -10.27
N ALA A 80 45.87 -1.62 -11.36
CA ALA A 80 46.54 -1.79 -12.64
C ALA A 80 48.04 -1.44 -12.59
N LYS A 81 48.42 -0.48 -11.74
CA LYS A 81 49.83 -0.12 -11.48
C LYS A 81 50.55 -1.10 -10.53
N GLY A 82 49.85 -2.09 -9.97
CA GLY A 82 50.43 -3.07 -9.03
C GLY A 82 50.75 -2.51 -7.64
N LEU A 83 50.14 -1.38 -7.25
CA LEU A 83 50.37 -0.77 -5.95
C LEU A 83 49.53 -1.48 -4.86
N SER A 84 50.10 -1.69 -3.67
CA SER A 84 49.41 -2.35 -2.55
C SER A 84 48.16 -1.61 -2.11
N ILE A 85 47.08 -2.34 -1.89
CA ILE A 85 45.72 -1.82 -1.66
C ILE A 85 45.35 -1.77 -0.18
N GLU A 86 46.05 -2.56 0.64
CA GLU A 86 45.59 -2.99 1.96
C GLU A 86 45.42 -1.83 2.97
N ASP A 87 46.15 -0.72 2.81
CA ASP A 87 46.09 0.44 3.72
C ASP A 87 45.61 1.74 3.07
N HIS A 88 45.11 1.70 1.84
CA HIS A 88 44.76 2.93 1.14
C HIS A 88 43.35 3.41 1.48
N PRO A 89 43.15 4.72 1.77
CA PRO A 89 41.85 5.26 2.16
C PRO A 89 40.75 5.10 1.09
N VAL A 90 41.12 4.75 -0.15
CA VAL A 90 40.17 4.54 -1.25
C VAL A 90 39.27 3.33 -1.03
N VAL A 91 39.75 2.27 -0.40
CA VAL A 91 38.87 1.13 -0.09
C VAL A 91 37.80 1.57 0.91
N ARG A 92 38.22 2.32 1.93
CA ARG A 92 37.32 2.90 2.93
C ARG A 92 36.32 3.87 2.30
N SER A 93 36.76 4.77 1.42
CA SER A 93 35.88 5.73 0.75
C SER A 93 34.86 5.05 -0.16
N VAL A 94 35.23 4.00 -0.89
CA VAL A 94 34.30 3.23 -1.73
C VAL A 94 33.22 2.55 -0.89
N VAL A 95 33.60 1.94 0.24
CA VAL A 95 32.64 1.29 1.15
C VAL A 95 31.74 2.32 1.81
N GLU A 96 32.29 3.46 2.22
CA GLU A 96 31.53 4.55 2.84
C GLU A 96 30.48 5.13 1.87
N ILE A 97 30.88 5.40 0.62
CA ILE A 97 29.94 5.87 -0.41
C ILE A 97 28.88 4.82 -0.69
N ARG A 98 29.22 3.52 -0.70
CA ARG A 98 28.25 2.43 -0.85
C ARG A 98 27.23 2.38 0.29
N LEU A 99 27.67 2.60 1.53
CA LEU A 99 26.77 2.71 2.67
C LEU A 99 25.83 3.91 2.53
N PHE A 100 26.33 5.06 2.05
CA PHE A 100 25.46 6.21 1.77
C PHE A 100 24.43 5.89 0.69
N LEU A 101 24.81 5.21 -0.39
CA LEU A 101 23.88 4.77 -1.43
C LEU A 101 22.79 3.84 -0.90
N GLU A 102 23.09 3.00 0.09
CA GLU A 102 22.08 2.15 0.74
C GLU A 102 21.13 2.95 1.63
N LYS A 103 21.66 3.90 2.41
CA LYS A 103 20.88 4.77 3.30
C LYS A 103 19.90 5.68 2.55
N ILE A 104 20.24 6.11 1.33
CA ILE A 104 19.37 6.99 0.54
C ILE A 104 18.27 6.24 -0.24
N ARG A 105 18.32 4.90 -0.36
CA ARG A 105 17.29 4.09 -1.06
C ARG A 105 15.83 4.39 -0.65
N PRO A 106 15.47 4.52 0.63
CA PRO A 106 14.09 4.88 1.00
C PRO A 106 13.70 6.28 0.53
N ILE A 107 14.64 7.23 0.49
CA ILE A 107 14.42 8.58 -0.02
C ILE A 107 14.21 8.52 -1.53
N ASP A 108 15.06 7.76 -2.25
CA ASP A 108 14.92 7.51 -3.68
C ASP A 108 13.52 7.00 -4.04
N LYS A 109 12.98 6.05 -3.28
CA LYS A 109 11.62 5.53 -3.53
C LYS A 109 10.54 6.62 -3.41
N LYS A 110 10.67 7.53 -2.43
CA LYS A 110 9.72 8.65 -2.25
C LYS A 110 9.86 9.68 -3.38
N GLN A 111 11.10 10.00 -3.76
CA GLN A 111 11.41 10.96 -4.82
C GLN A 111 11.03 10.43 -6.21
N GLN A 112 11.15 9.13 -6.46
CA GLN A 112 10.74 8.46 -7.70
C GLN A 112 9.28 8.79 -8.05
N TYR A 113 8.38 8.73 -7.07
CA TYR A 113 6.98 9.06 -7.27
C TYR A 113 6.78 10.54 -7.65
N GLN A 114 7.49 11.45 -6.96
CA GLN A 114 7.40 12.89 -7.24
C GLN A 114 7.91 13.21 -8.65
N ILE A 115 9.05 12.62 -9.04
CA ILE A 115 9.64 12.77 -10.38
C ILE A 115 8.68 12.22 -11.45
N GLN A 116 8.13 11.01 -11.25
CA GLN A 116 7.17 10.42 -12.20
C GLN A 116 5.91 11.27 -12.33
N LYS A 117 5.39 11.80 -11.22
CA LYS A 117 4.23 12.69 -11.23
C LYS A 117 4.50 13.98 -12.01
N LEU A 118 5.68 14.58 -11.84
CA LEU A 118 6.06 15.78 -12.58
C LEU A 118 6.28 15.51 -14.07
N ILE A 119 6.90 14.38 -14.42
CA ILE A 119 7.04 13.95 -15.82
C ILE A 119 5.66 13.76 -16.46
N GLN A 120 4.74 13.06 -15.78
CA GLN A 120 3.37 12.88 -16.28
C GLN A 120 2.61 14.21 -16.40
N ALA A 121 2.78 15.13 -15.46
CA ALA A 121 2.20 16.46 -15.54
C ALA A 121 2.76 17.25 -16.72
N SER A 122 4.08 17.16 -16.98
CA SER A 122 4.72 17.77 -18.14
C SER A 122 4.24 17.16 -19.46
N GLU A 123 4.10 15.83 -19.55
CA GLU A 123 3.58 15.14 -20.73
C GLU A 123 2.10 15.47 -20.99
N ASN A 124 1.32 15.68 -19.93
CA ASN A 124 -0.07 16.10 -20.07
C ASN A 124 -0.18 17.58 -20.45
N ALA A 125 0.72 18.44 -19.96
CA ALA A 125 0.80 19.84 -20.36
C ALA A 125 1.15 19.98 -21.85
N THR A 126 2.13 19.21 -22.34
CA THR A 126 2.47 19.19 -23.78
C THR A 126 1.34 18.60 -24.63
N ARG A 127 0.54 17.66 -24.10
CA ARG A 127 -0.67 17.15 -24.78
C ARG A 127 -1.83 18.16 -24.80
N SER A 128 -2.04 18.93 -23.72
CA SER A 128 -3.07 19.97 -23.69
C SER A 128 -2.73 21.16 -24.58
N ASP A 129 -1.44 21.50 -24.73
CA ASP A 129 -0.98 22.53 -25.68
C ASP A 129 -1.15 22.11 -27.14
N ILE A 130 -1.23 20.80 -27.42
CA ILE A 130 -1.53 20.29 -28.78
C ILE A 130 -3.03 20.36 -29.09
N GLN A 131 -3.92 20.39 -28.08
CA GLN A 131 -5.37 20.44 -28.29
C GLN A 131 -5.99 21.84 -28.26
N ASN A 132 -5.26 22.88 -27.85
CA ASN A 132 -5.73 24.26 -27.90
C ASN A 132 -4.70 25.17 -28.59
N LYS A 133 -4.72 25.21 -29.92
CA LYS A 133 -4.12 26.29 -30.70
C LYS A 133 -5.18 27.33 -31.05
N GLU A 134 -5.40 28.28 -30.14
CA GLU A 134 -5.66 29.67 -30.51
C GLU A 134 -4.68 30.57 -29.73
N PRO A 135 -4.02 31.54 -30.38
CA PRO A 135 -2.96 32.31 -29.75
C PRO A 135 -3.52 33.58 -29.12
N VAL A 136 -3.39 33.73 -27.80
CA VAL A 136 -3.36 35.07 -27.19
C VAL A 136 -2.24 35.12 -26.15
N ALA A 137 -1.18 35.82 -26.53
CA ALA A 137 -0.09 36.20 -25.64
C ALA A 137 -0.59 37.23 -24.62
N SER A 138 -0.28 37.03 -23.34
CA SER A 138 0.19 38.12 -22.47
C SER A 138 0.79 37.58 -21.17
N ASN A 139 2.01 38.05 -20.92
CA ASN A 139 2.78 37.95 -19.69
C ASN A 139 1.92 38.19 -18.44
N LYS A 140 1.95 37.24 -17.49
CA LYS A 140 1.58 37.52 -16.10
C LYS A 140 2.54 36.79 -15.19
N SER A 141 3.38 37.58 -14.53
CA SER A 141 4.00 37.27 -13.25
C SER A 141 3.02 36.52 -12.34
N GLU A 142 3.56 35.64 -11.51
CA GLU A 142 2.83 34.83 -10.54
C GLU A 142 1.99 35.72 -9.61
N ASP A 143 0.73 35.92 -10.01
CA ASP A 143 -0.23 36.72 -9.28
C ASP A 143 -0.75 35.89 -8.11
N VAL A 144 -0.22 36.15 -6.91
CA VAL A 144 -0.56 35.54 -5.60
C VAL A 144 -2.07 35.62 -5.30
N SER A 145 -2.80 36.46 -6.03
CA SER A 145 -4.26 36.59 -5.99
C SER A 145 -5.05 35.43 -6.60
N LYS A 146 -4.40 34.46 -7.29
CA LYS A 146 -5.02 33.19 -7.70
C LYS A 146 -5.19 32.19 -6.53
N TYR A 147 -4.59 32.46 -5.37
CA TYR A 147 -4.81 31.72 -4.12
C TYR A 147 -5.90 32.35 -3.25
N ARG A 148 -6.96 32.91 -3.85
CA ARG A 148 -8.18 33.18 -3.09
C ARG A 148 -8.85 31.83 -2.77
N PRO A 149 -9.25 31.56 -1.52
CA PRO A 149 -10.07 30.40 -1.21
C PRO A 149 -11.29 30.41 -2.14
N ASN A 150 -11.47 29.34 -2.90
CA ASN A 150 -12.58 29.22 -3.85
C ASN A 150 -13.82 28.80 -3.04
N PRO A 151 -14.77 29.71 -2.75
CA PRO A 151 -15.88 29.42 -1.83
C PRO A 151 -16.84 28.35 -2.40
N ASP A 152 -16.79 28.13 -3.71
CA ASP A 152 -17.56 27.09 -4.42
C ASP A 152 -17.10 25.65 -4.10
N MET A 153 -15.88 25.48 -3.58
CA MET A 153 -15.38 24.18 -3.13
C MET A 153 -15.66 23.88 -1.64
N LEU A 154 -16.15 24.87 -0.89
CA LEU A 154 -16.61 24.69 0.49
C LEU A 154 -18.04 24.16 0.56
N VAL A 155 -18.71 23.99 -0.59
CA VAL A 155 -19.98 23.29 -0.67
C VAL A 155 -19.70 21.81 -0.41
N SER A 156 -19.90 21.41 0.84
CA SER A 156 -19.75 20.04 1.28
C SER A 156 -20.56 19.11 0.39
N LYS A 157 -20.01 17.92 0.11
CA LYS A 157 -20.56 16.85 -0.73
C LYS A 157 -21.96 16.33 -0.34
N VAL A 158 -22.64 16.99 0.59
CA VAL A 158 -24.03 16.81 1.00
C VAL A 158 -25.04 17.46 0.05
N ASP A 159 -24.63 18.41 -0.79
CA ASP A 159 -25.59 19.12 -1.68
C ASP A 159 -25.89 18.40 -3.00
N LEU A 160 -25.15 17.32 -3.33
CA LEU A 160 -25.45 16.47 -4.49
C LEU A 160 -26.63 15.51 -4.26
N THR A 161 -27.23 15.50 -3.06
CA THR A 161 -28.43 14.71 -2.75
C THR A 161 -29.66 15.56 -2.43
N LEU A 162 -29.62 16.88 -2.64
CA LEU A 162 -30.75 17.78 -2.40
C LEU A 162 -31.48 18.20 -3.70
N GLN A 163 -31.56 17.29 -4.68
CA GLN A 163 -32.73 17.22 -5.56
C GLN A 163 -33.70 16.19 -4.99
N ASP A 164 -34.30 16.53 -3.86
CA ASP A 164 -35.64 16.11 -3.51
C ASP A 164 -36.08 17.00 -2.35
N GLY A 165 -37.14 17.77 -2.59
CA GLY A 165 -37.67 18.73 -1.63
C GLY A 165 -38.08 18.02 -0.34
N ASN A 166 -37.32 18.22 0.72
CA ASN A 166 -37.81 18.00 2.07
C ASN A 166 -37.03 18.86 3.07
N GLU A 167 -37.71 19.87 3.61
CA GLU A 167 -37.25 20.88 4.58
C GLU A 167 -37.00 20.31 6.00
N TYR A 168 -36.76 19.00 6.13
CA TYR A 168 -36.58 18.34 7.42
C TYR A 168 -35.22 17.64 7.48
N TYR A 169 -34.38 18.10 8.43
CA TYR A 169 -33.08 17.51 8.72
C TYR A 169 -33.24 16.07 9.20
N GLN A 170 -32.77 15.10 8.40
CA GLN A 170 -32.63 13.71 8.81
C GLN A 170 -31.19 13.43 9.25
N PRO A 171 -30.95 13.03 10.52
CA PRO A 171 -29.63 12.64 10.98
C PRO A 171 -29.10 11.40 10.25
N VAL A 172 -27.82 11.44 9.89
CA VAL A 172 -27.12 10.30 9.29
C VAL A 172 -26.96 9.20 10.33
N LYS A 173 -27.36 7.97 9.98
CA LYS A 173 -27.19 6.80 10.84
C LYS A 173 -25.76 6.28 10.74
N PHE A 174 -24.97 6.44 11.79
CA PHE A 174 -23.64 5.84 11.89
C PHE A 174 -23.76 4.38 12.36
N ALA A 175 -23.13 3.46 11.64
CA ALA A 175 -22.92 2.10 12.14
C ALA A 175 -21.76 2.11 13.14
N PRO A 176 -21.86 1.38 14.27
CA PRO A 176 -20.78 1.30 15.24
C PRO A 176 -19.53 0.74 14.56
N THR A 177 -18.44 1.49 14.64
CA THR A 177 -17.14 1.12 14.07
C THR A 177 -16.20 0.76 15.22
N SER A 178 -15.61 -0.43 15.21
CA SER A 178 -14.61 -0.81 16.21
C SER A 178 -13.36 0.06 16.05
N MET A 179 -12.91 0.66 17.15
CA MET A 179 -11.68 1.45 17.21
C MET A 179 -10.51 0.53 17.57
N ASP A 180 -10.18 -0.38 16.68
CA ASP A 180 -8.98 -1.22 16.85
C ASP A 180 -7.74 -0.32 16.62
N LEU A 181 -6.84 -0.28 17.62
CA LEU A 181 -5.66 0.60 17.66
C LEU A 181 -4.66 0.35 16.52
N GLU A 182 -4.72 -0.83 15.89
CA GLU A 182 -3.93 -1.16 14.71
C GLU A 182 -4.76 -1.06 13.42
N ARG A 183 -4.29 -0.20 12.51
CA ARG A 183 -4.89 -0.05 11.19
C ARG A 183 -4.41 -1.19 10.28
N SER A 184 -4.96 -2.38 10.48
CA SER A 184 -4.73 -3.55 9.61
C SER A 184 -4.91 -3.18 8.14
N SER A 185 -4.03 -3.65 7.26
CA SER A 185 -4.09 -3.33 5.83
C SER A 185 -5.45 -3.70 5.23
N LYS A 186 -5.91 -2.98 4.19
CA LYS A 186 -7.16 -3.32 3.47
C LYS A 186 -7.16 -4.78 3.00
N TYR A 187 -6.00 -5.29 2.62
CA TYR A 187 -5.82 -6.68 2.19
C TYR A 187 -6.08 -7.68 3.31
N GLU A 188 -5.56 -7.41 4.50
CA GLU A 188 -5.67 -8.24 5.69
C GLU A 188 -7.11 -8.31 6.22
N ARG A 189 -7.83 -7.18 6.24
CA ARG A 189 -9.26 -7.17 6.59
C ARG A 189 -10.09 -8.02 5.63
N ASN A 190 -9.78 -7.98 4.34
CA ASN A 190 -10.48 -8.76 3.32
C ASN A 190 -10.12 -10.25 3.39
N ALA A 191 -8.92 -10.61 3.87
CA ALA A 191 -8.54 -11.99 4.14
C ALA A 191 -9.32 -12.52 5.36
N LEU A 192 -9.34 -11.77 6.47
CA LEU A 192 -10.08 -12.13 7.69
C LEU A 192 -11.59 -12.29 7.45
N ARG A 193 -12.18 -11.47 6.58
CA ARG A 193 -13.59 -11.62 6.17
C ARG A 193 -13.83 -12.94 5.45
N ARG A 194 -12.98 -13.27 4.47
CA ARG A 194 -13.07 -14.53 3.71
C ARG A 194 -12.86 -15.74 4.62
N GLU A 195 -11.89 -15.70 5.51
CA GLU A 195 -11.62 -16.77 6.47
C GLU A 195 -12.81 -16.99 7.42
N LYS A 196 -13.40 -15.90 7.95
CA LYS A 196 -14.62 -15.99 8.77
C LYS A 196 -15.81 -16.56 8.00
N GLU A 197 -15.95 -16.25 6.72
CA GLU A 197 -17.00 -16.81 5.86
C GLU A 197 -16.80 -18.30 5.60
N ILE A 198 -15.57 -18.72 5.30
CA ILE A 198 -15.21 -20.13 5.12
C ILE A 198 -15.48 -20.92 6.40
N LEU A 199 -15.11 -20.38 7.55
CA LEU A 199 -15.35 -21.02 8.85
C LEU A 199 -16.85 -21.13 9.14
N LYS A 200 -17.65 -20.09 8.82
CA LYS A 200 -19.11 -20.15 8.93
C LYS A 200 -19.72 -21.19 8.00
N GLN A 201 -19.23 -21.31 6.76
CA GLN A 201 -19.70 -22.31 5.80
C GLN A 201 -19.35 -23.73 6.23
N ALA A 202 -18.14 -23.95 6.74
CA ALA A 202 -17.72 -25.24 7.29
C ALA A 202 -18.64 -25.65 8.45
N LYS A 203 -18.91 -24.75 9.39
CA LYS A 203 -19.84 -24.96 10.53
C LYS A 203 -21.31 -25.11 10.14
N GLN A 204 -21.69 -24.76 8.91
CA GLN A 204 -23.05 -24.92 8.40
C GLN A 204 -23.29 -26.30 7.79
N SER A 205 -22.24 -27.03 7.42
CA SER A 205 -22.41 -28.41 6.98
C SER A 205 -22.71 -29.31 8.17
N ASP A 206 -23.78 -30.08 8.07
CA ASP A 206 -24.25 -30.96 9.15
C ASP A 206 -23.16 -31.99 9.53
N TYR A 207 -22.43 -32.49 8.53
CA TYR A 207 -21.30 -33.43 8.71
C TYR A 207 -20.15 -32.87 9.56
N ILE A 208 -19.75 -31.61 9.35
CA ILE A 208 -18.69 -30.99 10.16
C ILE A 208 -19.20 -30.69 11.57
N ARG A 209 -20.50 -30.39 11.73
CA ARG A 209 -21.11 -30.19 13.05
C ARG A 209 -21.09 -31.47 13.87
N THR A 210 -21.46 -32.62 13.28
CA THR A 210 -21.40 -33.91 13.98
C THR A 210 -19.96 -34.29 14.34
N LEU A 211 -19.02 -34.13 13.41
CA LEU A 211 -17.58 -34.37 13.67
C LEU A 211 -17.03 -33.52 14.83
N MET A 212 -17.43 -32.24 14.90
CA MET A 212 -17.01 -31.36 15.99
C MET A 212 -17.62 -31.78 17.34
N ASN A 213 -18.90 -32.16 17.36
CA ASN A 213 -19.55 -32.68 18.57
C ASN A 213 -18.86 -33.95 19.08
N ASP A 214 -18.53 -34.88 18.17
CA ASP A 214 -17.85 -36.14 18.49
C ASP A 214 -16.44 -35.90 19.07
N MET A 215 -15.71 -34.91 18.53
CA MET A 215 -14.37 -34.55 19.01
C MET A 215 -14.38 -33.81 20.35
N GLU A 216 -15.42 -33.02 20.63
CA GLU A 216 -15.51 -32.23 21.85
C GLU A 216 -15.98 -33.04 23.08
N GLU A 217 -16.39 -34.32 22.91
CA GLU A 217 -16.96 -35.20 23.95
C GLU A 217 -18.02 -34.51 24.84
N LYS A 218 -18.61 -33.43 24.35
CA LYS A 218 -19.55 -32.60 25.09
C LYS A 218 -20.91 -33.29 25.06
N PRO A 219 -21.60 -33.44 26.21
CA PRO A 219 -22.93 -34.05 26.22
C PRO A 219 -23.85 -33.26 25.29
N GLU A 220 -24.52 -33.97 24.37
CA GLU A 220 -25.47 -33.33 23.47
C GLU A 220 -26.67 -32.82 24.25
N GLU A 221 -27.01 -31.54 24.03
CA GLU A 221 -28.26 -30.97 24.50
C GLU A 221 -29.41 -31.54 23.66
N ILE A 222 -29.93 -32.70 24.07
CA ILE A 222 -31.13 -33.27 23.49
C ILE A 222 -32.28 -32.30 23.81
N ARG A 223 -32.74 -31.59 22.78
CA ARG A 223 -33.94 -30.78 22.86
C ARG A 223 -35.12 -31.71 22.63
N ASP A 224 -36.16 -31.62 23.46
CA ASP A 224 -37.36 -32.49 23.39
C ASP A 224 -38.14 -32.40 22.05
N PHE A 225 -37.69 -31.57 21.10
CA PHE A 225 -38.35 -31.30 19.84
C PHE A 225 -37.37 -31.39 18.67
N GLU A 226 -37.34 -32.55 18.00
CA GLU A 226 -36.57 -32.78 16.78
C GLU A 226 -37.43 -32.47 15.54
N GLY A 227 -37.09 -31.40 14.81
CA GLY A 227 -37.73 -31.11 13.52
C GLY A 227 -38.05 -29.65 13.23
N ALA A 228 -37.29 -28.72 13.79
CA ALA A 228 -37.50 -27.30 13.52
C ALA A 228 -36.95 -26.89 12.14
N SER A 229 -37.67 -25.99 11.45
CA SER A 229 -37.15 -25.34 10.24
C SER A 229 -35.93 -24.48 10.61
N ARG A 230 -34.94 -24.36 9.71
CA ARG A 230 -33.71 -23.54 9.91
C ARG A 230 -33.97 -22.11 10.40
N GLU A 231 -35.14 -21.55 10.11
CA GLU A 231 -35.56 -20.23 10.57
C GLU A 231 -35.89 -20.17 12.06
N VAL A 232 -36.45 -21.25 12.62
CA VAL A 232 -36.78 -21.39 14.04
C VAL A 232 -35.50 -21.56 14.85
N ASP A 233 -34.54 -22.38 14.39
CA ASP A 233 -33.24 -22.54 15.06
C ASP A 233 -32.49 -21.21 15.16
N ARG A 234 -32.50 -20.43 14.08
CA ARG A 234 -31.93 -19.07 14.05
C ARG A 234 -32.67 -18.12 14.98
N TYR A 235 -33.97 -18.32 15.20
CA TYR A 235 -34.74 -17.52 16.13
C TYR A 235 -34.42 -17.89 17.58
N ILE A 236 -34.37 -19.18 17.91
CA ILE A 236 -34.01 -19.67 19.24
C ILE A 236 -32.61 -19.21 19.61
N ALA A 237 -31.62 -19.42 18.74
CA ALA A 237 -30.24 -18.96 18.98
C ALA A 237 -30.16 -17.45 19.25
N LYS A 238 -30.98 -16.63 18.56
CA LYS A 238 -31.06 -15.18 18.82
C LYS A 238 -31.69 -14.86 20.18
N MET A 239 -32.68 -15.64 20.60
CA MET A 239 -33.30 -15.48 21.91
C MET A 239 -32.35 -15.90 23.03
N ASP A 240 -31.58 -16.99 22.83
CA ASP A 240 -30.55 -17.43 23.76
C ASP A 240 -29.41 -16.41 23.88
N GLU A 241 -28.93 -15.84 22.76
CA GLU A 241 -27.94 -14.75 22.78
C GLU A 241 -28.45 -13.51 23.51
N ARG A 242 -29.73 -13.17 23.32
CA ARG A 242 -30.37 -12.07 24.06
C ARG A 242 -30.44 -12.40 25.55
N ALA A 243 -30.86 -13.61 25.93
CA ALA A 243 -30.94 -14.02 27.32
C ALA A 243 -29.57 -13.90 28.01
N ARG A 244 -28.48 -14.31 27.36
CA ARG A 244 -27.12 -14.11 27.86
C ARG A 244 -26.79 -12.63 28.08
N GLN A 245 -27.13 -11.77 27.13
CA GLN A 245 -26.90 -10.33 27.28
C GLN A 245 -27.75 -9.72 28.40
N GLU A 246 -28.99 -10.18 28.58
CA GLU A 246 -29.87 -9.74 29.66
C GLU A 246 -29.39 -10.23 31.03
N GLU A 247 -28.78 -11.43 31.10
CA GLU A 247 -28.10 -11.95 32.30
C GLU A 247 -26.86 -11.14 32.63
N GLU A 248 -26.02 -10.82 31.63
CA GLU A 248 -24.84 -9.98 31.80
C GLU A 248 -25.20 -8.56 32.27
N LEU A 249 -26.28 -7.99 31.72
CA LEU A 249 -26.71 -6.63 32.02
C LEU A 249 -27.72 -6.54 33.17
N PHE A 250 -28.23 -7.68 33.65
CA PHE A 250 -29.30 -7.81 34.64
C PHE A 250 -30.56 -6.98 34.35
N THR A 251 -30.88 -6.73 33.07
CA THR A 251 -32.05 -5.95 32.66
C THR A 251 -32.75 -6.56 31.44
N ARG A 252 -34.09 -6.66 31.48
CA ARG A 252 -34.89 -7.17 30.36
C ARG A 252 -35.07 -6.11 29.26
N VAL A 253 -34.82 -6.49 28.01
CA VAL A 253 -34.98 -5.58 26.87
C VAL A 253 -36.36 -5.77 26.22
N PRO A 254 -37.19 -4.71 26.09
CA PRO A 254 -38.51 -4.86 25.49
C PRO A 254 -38.43 -5.15 23.98
N LEU A 255 -39.16 -6.17 23.54
CA LEU A 255 -39.31 -6.54 22.13
C LEU A 255 -39.97 -5.45 21.29
N THR A 256 -39.44 -5.22 20.08
CA THR A 256 -40.05 -4.30 19.11
C THR A 256 -41.36 -4.86 18.53
N LYS A 257 -42.23 -3.97 18.01
CA LYS A 257 -43.51 -4.37 17.38
C LYS A 257 -43.30 -5.37 16.22
N GLN A 258 -42.22 -5.20 15.46
CA GLN A 258 -41.90 -6.08 14.33
C GLN A 258 -41.45 -7.47 14.79
N GLU A 259 -40.62 -7.56 15.84
CA GLU A 259 -40.18 -8.83 16.40
C GLU A 259 -41.34 -9.61 17.01
N ARG A 260 -42.24 -8.93 17.75
CA ARG A 260 -43.47 -9.55 18.27
C ARG A 260 -44.37 -10.10 17.15
N LYS A 261 -44.41 -9.43 15.98
CA LYS A 261 -45.15 -9.94 14.82
C LYS A 261 -44.50 -11.19 14.23
N ARG A 262 -43.16 -11.21 14.13
CA ARG A 262 -42.39 -12.39 13.65
C ARG A 262 -42.54 -13.57 14.60
N GLU A 263 -42.43 -13.33 15.90
CA GLU A 263 -42.66 -14.32 16.94
C GLU A 263 -44.06 -14.93 16.81
N LYS A 264 -45.10 -14.10 16.70
CA LYS A 264 -46.47 -14.57 16.49
C LYS A 264 -46.64 -15.38 15.21
N TYR A 265 -45.95 -15.01 14.14
CA TYR A 265 -45.95 -15.77 12.88
C TYR A 265 -45.30 -17.15 13.05
N LEU A 266 -44.15 -17.22 13.71
CA LEU A 266 -43.44 -18.47 14.00
C LEU A 266 -44.26 -19.36 14.95
N LYS A 267 -44.87 -18.78 15.99
CA LYS A 267 -45.80 -19.47 16.93
C LYS A 267 -47.04 -20.03 16.23
N LYS A 268 -47.55 -19.36 15.19
CA LYS A 268 -48.75 -19.77 14.44
C LYS A 268 -48.47 -20.84 13.38
N SER A 269 -47.21 -21.07 13.02
CA SER A 269 -46.87 -22.08 12.01
C SER A 269 -47.22 -23.50 12.48
N ARG A 270 -47.72 -24.33 11.54
CA ARG A 270 -48.58 -25.51 11.78
C ARG A 270 -47.91 -26.71 12.48
N ASN A 271 -46.63 -26.63 12.86
CA ASN A 271 -45.90 -27.78 13.44
C ASN A 271 -45.70 -27.67 14.96
N GLY A 272 -46.64 -27.12 15.71
CA GLY A 272 -46.61 -27.22 17.19
C GLY A 272 -45.57 -26.35 17.91
N TYR A 273 -45.06 -25.29 17.28
CA TYR A 273 -44.00 -24.43 17.84
C TYR A 273 -44.44 -23.45 18.95
N GLY A 274 -45.71 -23.52 19.38
CA GLY A 274 -46.27 -22.61 20.39
C GLY A 274 -45.64 -22.80 21.77
N GLU A 275 -45.28 -24.03 22.13
CA GLU A 275 -44.72 -24.37 23.45
C GLU A 275 -43.24 -23.95 23.58
N VAL A 276 -42.41 -24.21 22.57
CA VAL A 276 -40.97 -23.88 22.57
C VAL A 276 -40.73 -22.37 22.68
N LEU A 277 -41.54 -21.58 21.96
CA LEU A 277 -41.47 -20.12 22.01
C LEU A 277 -42.19 -19.53 23.24
N GLY A 278 -42.88 -20.36 24.03
CA GLY A 278 -43.48 -19.99 25.32
C GLY A 278 -42.47 -19.93 26.45
N MET A 279 -41.33 -20.62 26.35
CA MET A 279 -40.26 -20.63 27.36
C MET A 279 -39.55 -19.28 27.54
N PHE A 280 -39.68 -18.38 26.55
CA PHE A 280 -38.98 -17.08 26.51
C PHE A 280 -39.90 -15.87 26.78
N SER A 281 -41.16 -16.10 27.20
CA SER A 281 -42.11 -15.04 27.62
C SER A 281 -42.16 -14.93 29.14
#